data_AF-A0AAV2NMT3-F1
#
_entry.id   AF-A0AAV2NMT3-F1
#
_cell.length_a   1.000
_cell.length_b   1.000
_cell.length_c   1.000
_cell.angle_alpha   90.00
_cell.angle_beta   90.00
_cell.angle_gamma   90.00
#
_symmetry.space_group_name_H-M   'P 1'
#
loop_
_entity.id
_entity.type
_entity.pdbx_description
1 polymer ?
#
loop_
_entity_poly.entity_id
_entity_poly.type
_entity_poly.pdbx_seq_one_letter_code
_entity_poly.pdbx_strand_id
1 'polypeptide(L)'
;MAPNQRQRQLVLSKKELKKINGRRFSKPEESSDVGLIYPGYDTAFKLLLSARFCSAIWSHITDCDETYNYWEPSHYLLYGTGQQTWEYSPEYALRSYMYLLIHMVPAKVYHYLLEPNPVLVFYFIRCFLSVGCALSEVYFYKNVCREFGVHVARLTLAFLTLSSGMYISSAAFLPSSFSMYLSTVATAAWYARQYELAIFATAISSLLGWPFAALLGLPIAIEILIHRREWGKFIKWVIISAVVIGIPMVWVDSLYFGKFVAAPLNIILYNIFTSHGPNLYGTEPFSYYIVNGFLNFNFVFIGALFAPFGLFLVWLIVPARPRDRLCLSYWYSLAPLYLWIFVFFLQPHKEERFLFPVYPLICLAGAIAVDIVQKLYFFLRTKFNSSHISCHYLQYTTHITVLAILMCGLLGLSRSLAIYKGYYAPMEIMFEANKLGTEGEVPNDVNINFCIGKEWHRFPSSFFFPSNNWKLQYLRSEFKGQLPQPFLDHENATSIIQAHFNDMNKEESSRYFNLDKCHFLLDLDIGTETALEPNYSRLSNHFTIVKSSRFLDASKSHPLFRAFYIPFVSHKFCTYGSYNLLQSNKFKLLFLKQKNSKLS
;
A
#
# COMPACT_ATOMS: atom_id res chain seq x y z
N MET A 1 63.62 -53.30 -1.27
CA MET A 1 64.18 -53.06 0.08
C MET A 1 63.85 -51.63 0.47
N ALA A 2 62.90 -51.46 1.40
CA ALA A 2 62.81 -50.26 2.22
C ALA A 2 63.94 -50.28 3.27
N PRO A 3 64.24 -49.14 3.92
CA PRO A 3 63.61 -48.92 5.22
C PRO A 3 63.07 -47.50 5.48
N ASN A 4 62.26 -47.44 6.54
CA ASN A 4 61.27 -46.43 6.92
C ASN A 4 61.76 -45.24 7.76
N GLN A 5 60.99 -44.15 7.65
CA GLN A 5 60.53 -43.16 8.65
C GLN A 5 61.30 -42.96 9.97
N ARG A 6 61.59 -41.69 10.28
CA ARG A 6 61.45 -41.13 11.65
C ARG A 6 60.95 -39.68 11.63
N GLN A 7 59.93 -39.46 12.45
CA GLN A 7 59.18 -38.23 12.71
C GLN A 7 60.09 -37.04 13.07
N ARG A 8 59.81 -35.85 12.51
CA ARG A 8 60.20 -34.57 13.11
C ARG A 8 58.96 -33.90 13.70
N GLN A 9 58.91 -33.91 15.03
CA GLN A 9 57.94 -33.22 15.86
C GLN A 9 58.01 -31.70 15.64
N LEU A 10 56.85 -31.09 15.49
CA LEU A 10 56.59 -29.65 15.58
C LEU A 10 56.91 -29.17 17.01
N VAL A 11 57.98 -28.41 17.17
CA VAL A 11 58.23 -27.60 18.36
C VAL A 11 57.87 -26.15 18.02
N LEU A 12 56.58 -25.82 18.17
CA LEU A 12 56.09 -24.45 18.16
C LEU A 12 56.56 -23.75 19.45
N SER A 13 57.36 -22.71 19.28
CA SER A 13 57.90 -21.90 20.38
C SER A 13 56.78 -21.20 21.15
N LYS A 14 56.86 -21.20 22.50
CA LYS A 14 55.97 -20.45 23.42
C LYS A 14 55.87 -18.95 23.11
N LYS A 15 56.79 -18.37 22.32
CA LYS A 15 56.70 -16.99 21.83
C LYS A 15 55.68 -16.81 20.69
N GLU A 16 55.38 -17.85 19.91
CA GLU A 16 54.37 -17.81 18.84
C GLU A 16 52.95 -18.03 19.39
N LEU A 17 52.77 -18.88 20.41
CA LEU A 17 51.46 -19.05 21.08
C LEU A 17 50.97 -17.77 21.79
N LYS A 18 51.88 -16.92 22.28
CA LYS A 18 51.52 -15.64 22.92
C LYS A 18 51.09 -14.57 21.91
N LYS A 19 51.45 -14.73 20.62
CA LYS A 19 51.03 -13.84 19.53
C LYS A 19 49.65 -14.22 18.98
N ILE A 20 49.23 -15.48 19.17
CA ILE A 20 47.93 -16.00 18.73
C ILE A 20 46.81 -15.69 19.75
N ASN A 21 47.11 -15.67 21.06
CA ASN A 21 46.11 -15.40 22.11
C ASN A 21 45.89 -13.92 22.46
N GLY A 22 46.54 -12.98 21.75
CA GLY A 22 46.40 -11.54 21.96
C GLY A 22 45.31 -10.86 21.12
N ARG A 23 44.69 -11.55 20.15
CA ARG A 23 43.59 -11.01 19.34
C ARG A 23 42.24 -11.23 20.03
N ARG A 24 42.03 -10.52 21.14
CA ARG A 24 40.68 -10.27 21.67
C ARG A 24 40.02 -9.19 20.80
N PHE A 25 38.93 -9.57 20.14
CA PHE A 25 37.85 -8.71 19.62
C PHE A 25 38.19 -7.22 19.43
N SER A 26 38.98 -6.91 18.40
CA SER A 26 38.90 -5.61 17.75
C SER A 26 37.62 -5.63 16.90
N LYS A 27 36.79 -4.59 17.06
CA LYS A 27 35.69 -4.25 16.13
C LYS A 27 36.16 -4.45 14.68
N PRO A 28 35.27 -4.86 13.74
CA PRO A 28 35.66 -4.89 12.34
C PRO A 28 36.06 -3.46 11.96
N GLU A 29 37.35 -3.27 11.65
CA GLU A 29 37.85 -2.05 11.04
C GLU A 29 37.07 -1.86 9.74
N GLU A 30 36.38 -0.72 9.67
CA GLU A 30 35.74 -0.21 8.47
C GLU A 30 36.76 -0.25 7.33
N SER A 31 36.47 -1.09 6.35
CA SER A 31 37.22 -1.16 5.11
C SER A 31 37.18 0.20 4.44
N SER A 32 38.29 0.94 4.52
CA SER A 32 38.66 2.10 3.70
C SER A 32 37.47 2.74 2.95
N ASP A 33 36.68 3.52 3.70
CA ASP A 33 35.58 4.31 3.16
C ASP A 33 36.15 5.28 2.12
N VAL A 34 35.82 5.03 0.85
CA VAL A 34 35.94 6.03 -0.21
C VAL A 34 34.90 7.11 0.08
N GLY A 35 35.10 7.98 1.08
CA GLY A 35 34.36 9.21 1.38
C GLY A 35 32.89 9.31 0.92
N LEU A 36 32.12 8.22 1.01
CA LEU A 36 30.80 8.11 0.41
C LEU A 36 29.81 8.42 1.52
N ILE A 37 29.41 9.68 1.61
CA ILE A 37 28.35 10.11 2.53
C ILE A 37 27.07 9.34 2.16
N TYR A 38 26.57 8.51 3.08
CA TYR A 38 25.29 7.84 2.94
C TYR A 38 24.40 8.08 4.17
N PRO A 39 23.06 8.17 3.98
CA PRO A 39 22.16 8.36 5.11
C PRO A 39 22.29 7.20 6.10
N GLY A 40 22.60 7.51 7.35
CA GLY A 40 22.52 6.55 8.44
C GLY A 40 21.08 6.05 8.63
N TYR A 41 20.91 4.94 9.33
CA TYR A 41 19.60 4.29 9.46
C TYR A 41 18.56 5.18 10.15
N ASP A 42 18.96 6.00 11.13
CA ASP A 42 18.09 6.98 11.79
C ASP A 42 17.64 8.08 10.82
N THR A 43 18.55 8.59 9.98
CA THR A 43 18.21 9.56 8.93
C THR A 43 17.27 8.95 7.89
N ALA A 44 17.53 7.72 7.46
CA ALA A 44 16.65 7.01 6.53
C ALA A 44 15.25 6.80 7.13
N PHE A 45 15.15 6.43 8.41
CA PHE A 45 13.89 6.29 9.12
C PHE A 45 13.11 7.59 9.18
N LYS A 46 13.74 8.70 9.59
CA LYS A 46 13.10 10.01 9.65
C LYS A 46 12.62 10.48 8.28
N LEU A 47 13.41 10.30 7.23
CA LEU A 47 13.05 10.65 5.85
C LEU A 47 11.84 9.84 5.37
N LEU A 48 11.90 8.52 5.48
CA LEU A 48 10.82 7.63 5.08
C LEU A 48 9.56 7.94 5.89
N LEU A 49 9.64 7.95 7.22
CA LEU A 49 8.50 8.22 8.09
C LEU A 49 7.81 9.54 7.76
N SER A 50 8.58 10.61 7.50
CA SER A 50 8.02 11.90 7.10
C SER A 50 7.22 11.79 5.80
N ALA A 51 7.77 11.12 4.77
CA ALA A 51 7.07 10.88 3.52
C ALA A 51 5.81 10.00 3.70
N ARG A 52 5.86 9.00 4.58
CA ARG A 52 4.70 8.14 4.90
C ARG A 52 3.62 8.88 5.69
N PHE A 53 3.97 9.84 6.55
CA PHE A 53 2.98 10.69 7.19
C PHE A 53 2.32 11.67 6.20
N CYS A 54 3.06 12.18 5.21
CA CYS A 54 2.43 12.93 4.11
C CYS A 54 1.37 12.09 3.39
N SER A 55 1.63 10.79 3.15
CA SER A 55 0.64 9.85 2.61
C SER A 55 -0.57 9.66 3.53
N ALA A 56 -0.34 9.47 4.84
CA ALA A 56 -1.44 9.26 5.81
C ALA A 56 -2.41 10.44 5.83
N ILE A 57 -1.92 11.68 5.70
CA ILE A 57 -2.73 12.89 5.81
C ILE A 57 -3.30 13.34 4.45
N TRP A 58 -2.49 13.36 3.39
CA TRP A 58 -2.89 13.97 2.10
C TRP A 58 -3.29 12.97 1.02
N SER A 59 -3.06 11.66 1.22
CA SER A 59 -3.56 10.66 0.26
C SER A 59 -5.03 10.39 0.52
N HIS A 60 -5.87 10.57 -0.49
CA HIS A 60 -7.27 10.13 -0.46
C HIS A 60 -7.38 8.60 -0.57
N ILE A 61 -8.56 8.07 -0.24
CA ILE A 61 -8.90 6.66 -0.50
C ILE A 61 -9.13 6.49 -2.00
N THR A 62 -8.30 5.65 -2.62
CA THR A 62 -8.30 5.42 -4.08
C THR A 62 -9.19 4.26 -4.52
N ASP A 63 -9.55 3.38 -3.58
CA ASP A 63 -10.23 2.12 -3.83
C ASP A 63 -11.43 1.97 -2.89
N CYS A 64 -12.61 1.70 -3.45
CA CYS A 64 -13.83 1.51 -2.67
C CYS A 64 -13.78 0.26 -1.77
N ASP A 65 -12.94 -0.73 -2.10
CA ASP A 65 -12.73 -1.86 -1.20
C ASP A 65 -12.01 -1.45 0.09
N GLU A 66 -11.13 -0.45 0.04
CA GLU A 66 -10.51 0.08 1.26
C GLU A 66 -11.62 0.57 2.22
N THR A 67 -12.59 1.31 1.70
CA THR A 67 -13.76 1.78 2.45
C THR A 67 -14.60 0.60 2.94
N TYR A 68 -15.20 -0.16 2.02
CA TYR A 68 -16.31 -1.05 2.36
C TYR A 68 -15.86 -2.42 2.90
N ASN A 69 -14.65 -2.86 2.58
CA ASN A 69 -14.12 -4.13 3.10
C ASN A 69 -13.20 -3.96 4.31
N TYR A 70 -12.75 -2.74 4.65
CA TYR A 70 -11.83 -2.56 5.78
C TYR A 70 -12.27 -1.44 6.73
N TRP A 71 -12.51 -0.22 6.24
CA TRP A 71 -12.94 0.88 7.11
C TRP A 71 -14.34 0.67 7.70
N GLU A 72 -15.33 0.29 6.89
CA GLU A 72 -16.72 0.13 7.34
C GLU A 72 -16.90 -1.04 8.34
N PRO A 73 -16.37 -2.25 8.10
CA PRO A 73 -16.38 -3.31 9.11
C PRO A 73 -15.60 -2.94 10.37
N SER A 74 -14.50 -2.20 10.23
CA SER A 74 -13.72 -1.70 11.37
C SER A 74 -14.51 -0.68 12.21
N HIS A 75 -15.25 0.21 11.56
CA HIS A 75 -16.15 1.14 12.23
C HIS A 75 -17.22 0.38 13.01
N TYR A 76 -17.76 -0.71 12.44
CA TYR A 76 -18.72 -1.57 13.13
C TYR A 76 -18.09 -2.24 14.37
N LEU A 77 -16.87 -2.77 14.26
CA LEU A 77 -16.19 -3.41 15.39
C LEU A 77 -15.87 -2.44 16.55
N LEU A 78 -15.67 -1.15 16.27
CA LEU A 78 -15.38 -0.14 17.29
C LEU A 78 -16.63 0.56 17.84
N TYR A 79 -17.61 0.85 17.00
CA TYR A 79 -18.73 1.73 17.32
C TYR A 79 -20.11 1.09 17.17
N GLY A 80 -20.20 -0.15 16.69
CA GLY A 80 -21.46 -0.89 16.51
C GLY A 80 -22.24 -0.53 15.25
N THR A 81 -21.73 0.36 14.39
CA THR A 81 -22.38 0.78 13.14
C THR A 81 -21.40 0.70 11.97
N GLY A 82 -21.87 0.41 10.77
CA GLY A 82 -21.02 0.34 9.57
C GLY A 82 -21.69 -0.46 8.46
N GLN A 83 -21.07 -0.46 7.29
CA GLN A 83 -21.50 -1.25 6.13
C GLN A 83 -20.79 -2.60 6.04
N GLN A 84 -21.55 -3.62 5.64
CA GLN A 84 -21.15 -4.99 5.36
C GLN A 84 -21.25 -5.23 3.85
N THR A 85 -20.22 -5.83 3.29
CA THR A 85 -20.25 -6.40 1.93
C THR A 85 -20.60 -7.88 1.99
N TRP A 86 -21.00 -8.46 0.87
CA TRP A 86 -21.23 -9.90 0.75
C TRP A 86 -20.00 -10.74 1.14
N GLU A 87 -18.79 -10.19 1.00
CA GLU A 87 -17.54 -10.87 1.36
C GLU A 87 -17.40 -11.11 2.88
N TYR A 88 -18.09 -10.30 3.68
CA TYR A 88 -18.24 -10.48 5.14
C TYR A 88 -19.55 -11.15 5.53
N SER A 89 -20.39 -11.58 4.57
CA SER A 89 -21.53 -12.44 4.90
C SER A 89 -21.00 -13.80 5.37
N PRO A 90 -21.52 -14.38 6.47
CA PRO A 90 -21.18 -15.74 6.88
C PRO A 90 -21.45 -16.78 5.82
N GLU A 91 -22.26 -16.51 4.81
CA GLU A 91 -22.44 -17.41 3.67
C GLU A 91 -21.11 -17.66 2.93
N TYR A 92 -20.41 -16.59 2.58
CA TYR A 92 -19.19 -16.62 1.75
C TYR A 92 -17.90 -16.55 2.56
N ALA A 93 -17.85 -15.68 3.58
CA ALA A 93 -16.72 -15.52 4.51
C ALA A 93 -15.35 -15.45 3.80
N LEU A 94 -15.20 -14.48 2.89
CA LEU A 94 -14.00 -14.30 2.08
C LEU A 94 -12.95 -13.40 2.74
N ARG A 95 -13.36 -12.57 3.71
CA ARG A 95 -12.48 -11.66 4.45
C ARG A 95 -12.28 -12.10 5.89
N SER A 96 -11.07 -11.90 6.41
CA SER A 96 -10.68 -12.27 7.76
C SER A 96 -10.97 -11.14 8.74
N TYR A 97 -11.69 -11.42 9.83
CA TYR A 97 -11.85 -10.48 10.95
C TYR A 97 -10.56 -10.36 11.74
N MET A 98 -9.74 -11.42 11.81
CA MET A 98 -8.41 -11.34 12.43
C MET A 98 -7.54 -10.25 11.79
N TYR A 99 -7.60 -10.09 10.46
CA TYR A 99 -6.90 -9.01 9.76
C TYR A 99 -7.37 -7.61 10.19
N LEU A 100 -8.66 -7.41 10.48
CA LEU A 100 -9.15 -6.14 11.01
C LEU A 100 -8.63 -5.91 12.43
N LEU A 101 -8.68 -6.95 13.27
CA LEU A 101 -8.35 -6.84 14.69
C LEU A 101 -6.89 -6.46 14.97
N ILE A 102 -5.93 -6.89 14.17
CA ILE A 102 -4.53 -6.46 14.35
C ILE A 102 -4.36 -4.94 14.22
N HIS A 103 -5.30 -4.27 13.52
CA HIS A 103 -5.35 -2.81 13.38
C HIS A 103 -6.32 -2.18 14.38
N MET A 104 -7.46 -2.83 14.66
CA MET A 104 -8.48 -2.29 15.56
C MET A 104 -8.15 -2.41 17.04
N VAL A 105 -7.33 -3.38 17.47
CA VAL A 105 -6.90 -3.48 18.88
C VAL A 105 -6.10 -2.24 19.30
N PRO A 106 -5.06 -1.80 18.56
CA PRO A 106 -4.41 -0.52 18.83
C PRO A 106 -5.38 0.68 18.81
N ALA A 107 -6.31 0.72 17.85
CA ALA A 107 -7.29 1.78 17.73
C ALA A 107 -8.26 1.82 18.93
N LYS A 108 -8.68 0.66 19.43
CA LYS A 108 -9.54 0.52 20.62
C LYS A 108 -8.83 0.96 21.88
N VAL A 109 -7.53 0.67 22.01
CA VAL A 109 -6.71 1.19 23.12
C VAL A 109 -6.61 2.71 23.06
N TYR A 110 -6.35 3.28 21.87
CA TYR A 110 -6.33 4.73 21.67
C TYR A 110 -7.69 5.37 22.02
N HIS A 111 -8.79 4.75 21.59
CA HIS A 111 -10.13 5.21 21.90
C HIS A 111 -10.44 5.16 23.40
N TYR A 112 -10.10 4.06 24.08
CA TYR A 112 -10.30 3.89 25.52
C TYR A 112 -9.49 4.88 26.37
N LEU A 113 -8.30 5.26 25.92
CA LEU A 113 -7.41 6.15 26.69
C LEU A 113 -7.75 7.64 26.56
N LEU A 114 -8.22 8.08 25.38
CA LEU A 114 -8.33 9.50 25.05
C LEU A 114 -9.71 9.93 24.55
N GLU A 115 -10.65 8.99 24.38
CA GLU A 115 -12.01 9.22 23.85
C GLU A 115 -12.05 10.20 22.66
N PRO A 116 -11.21 9.99 21.63
CA PRO A 116 -11.09 10.91 20.51
C PRO A 116 -12.29 10.80 19.57
N ASN A 117 -12.55 11.86 18.81
CA ASN A 117 -13.51 11.84 17.70
C ASN A 117 -13.15 10.71 16.70
N PRO A 118 -14.13 9.98 16.13
CA PRO A 118 -13.88 8.90 15.17
C PRO A 118 -12.93 9.26 14.02
N VAL A 119 -12.96 10.51 13.52
CA VAL A 119 -12.02 10.97 12.47
C VAL A 119 -10.56 10.86 12.92
N LEU A 120 -10.27 11.16 14.19
CA LEU A 120 -8.92 11.06 14.72
C LEU A 120 -8.46 9.60 14.81
N VAL A 121 -9.37 8.66 15.09
CA VAL A 121 -9.08 7.22 15.06
C VAL A 121 -8.73 6.76 13.64
N PHE A 122 -9.46 7.26 12.64
CA PHE A 122 -9.15 7.01 11.23
C PHE A 122 -7.72 7.46 10.87
N TYR A 123 -7.34 8.70 11.20
CA TYR A 123 -5.98 9.18 10.94
C TYR A 123 -4.92 8.51 11.80
N PHE A 124 -5.25 8.11 13.03
CA PHE A 124 -4.36 7.31 13.88
C PHE A 124 -3.99 5.98 13.22
N ILE A 125 -4.98 5.24 12.70
CA ILE A 125 -4.73 3.97 11.99
C ILE A 125 -3.86 4.20 10.75
N ARG A 126 -4.13 5.24 9.95
CA ARG A 126 -3.29 5.58 8.79
C ARG A 126 -1.85 5.91 9.18
N CYS A 127 -1.66 6.65 10.28
CA CYS A 127 -0.32 6.93 10.81
C CYS A 127 0.37 5.66 11.32
N PHE A 128 -0.37 4.76 11.97
CA PHE A 128 0.13 3.46 12.44
C PHE A 128 0.61 2.59 11.27
N LEU A 129 -0.17 2.50 10.19
CA LEU A 129 0.22 1.84 8.94
C LEU A 129 1.48 2.46 8.34
N SER A 130 1.56 3.80 8.29
CA SER A 130 2.72 4.53 7.80
C SER A 130 4.00 4.27 8.62
N VAL A 131 3.90 4.11 9.94
CA VAL A 131 5.02 3.68 10.79
C VAL A 131 5.46 2.26 10.43
N GLY A 132 4.50 1.32 10.29
CA GLY A 132 4.79 -0.06 9.87
C GLY A 132 5.50 -0.12 8.51
N CYS A 133 5.03 0.66 7.53
CA CYS A 133 5.66 0.82 6.23
C CYS A 133 7.11 1.33 6.37
N ALA A 134 7.32 2.45 7.06
CA ALA A 134 8.64 3.05 7.22
C ALA A 134 9.64 2.11 7.91
N LEU A 135 9.21 1.36 8.92
CA LEU A 135 10.05 0.35 9.59
C LEU A 135 10.45 -0.77 8.64
N SER A 136 9.52 -1.28 7.83
CA SER A 136 9.81 -2.30 6.81
C SER A 136 10.82 -1.81 5.77
N GLU A 137 10.67 -0.56 5.32
CA GLU A 137 11.53 0.07 4.32
C GLU A 137 12.94 0.35 4.85
N VAL A 138 13.10 0.77 6.12
CA VAL A 138 14.42 0.97 6.74
C VAL A 138 15.15 -0.35 6.91
N TYR A 139 14.45 -1.40 7.35
CA TYR A 139 15.03 -2.73 7.43
C TYR A 139 15.45 -3.25 6.05
N PHE A 140 14.65 -2.97 5.01
CA PHE A 140 15.02 -3.26 3.63
C PHE A 140 16.22 -2.46 3.16
N TYR A 141 16.23 -1.14 3.33
CA TYR A 141 17.36 -0.27 2.99
C TYR A 141 18.67 -0.76 3.62
N LYS A 142 18.67 -1.09 4.91
CA LYS A 142 19.83 -1.64 5.63
C LYS A 142 20.38 -2.90 4.95
N ASN A 143 19.50 -3.84 4.58
CA ASN A 143 19.93 -5.08 3.95
C ASN A 143 20.28 -4.90 2.48
N VAL A 144 19.70 -3.92 1.78
CA VAL A 144 20.12 -3.53 0.43
C VAL A 144 21.53 -2.91 0.45
N CYS A 145 21.87 -2.08 1.45
CA CYS A 145 23.24 -1.57 1.62
C CYS A 145 24.26 -2.71 1.69
N ARG A 146 23.94 -3.75 2.47
CA ARG A 146 24.82 -4.90 2.66
C ARG A 146 24.89 -5.77 1.40
N GLU A 147 23.76 -6.02 0.76
CA GLU A 147 23.66 -6.98 -0.33
C GLU A 147 24.18 -6.38 -1.64
N PHE A 148 23.77 -5.15 -2.00
CA PHE A 148 24.01 -4.50 -3.29
C PHE A 148 25.00 -3.33 -3.24
N GLY A 149 25.42 -2.94 -2.04
CA GLY A 149 26.30 -1.79 -1.82
C GLY A 149 25.55 -0.49 -1.57
N VAL A 150 26.26 0.47 -0.96
CA VAL A 150 25.74 1.75 -0.50
C VAL A 150 25.14 2.59 -1.64
N HIS A 151 25.71 2.53 -2.83
CA HIS A 151 25.26 3.34 -3.96
C HIS A 151 23.83 2.97 -4.43
N VAL A 152 23.59 1.68 -4.68
CA VAL A 152 22.27 1.16 -5.05
C VAL A 152 21.27 1.40 -3.93
N ALA A 153 21.68 1.24 -2.68
CA ALA A 153 20.82 1.49 -1.53
C ALA A 153 20.39 2.96 -1.44
N ARG A 154 21.31 3.92 -1.68
CA ARG A 154 20.98 5.36 -1.68
C ARG A 154 19.96 5.72 -2.75
N LEU A 155 20.11 5.18 -3.96
CA LEU A 155 19.13 5.34 -5.04
C LEU A 155 17.79 4.70 -4.66
N THR A 156 17.82 3.50 -4.09
CA THR A 156 16.61 2.80 -3.62
C THR A 156 15.87 3.63 -2.56
N LEU A 157 16.60 4.19 -1.58
CA LEU A 157 16.02 5.06 -0.54
C LEU A 157 15.39 6.31 -1.14
N ALA A 158 16.06 6.96 -2.10
CA ALA A 158 15.52 8.11 -2.80
C ALA A 158 14.23 7.76 -3.55
N PHE A 159 14.22 6.64 -4.28
CA PHE A 159 13.04 6.19 -5.02
C PHE A 159 11.89 5.77 -4.10
N LEU A 160 12.16 5.06 -3.00
CA LEU A 160 11.14 4.76 -2.00
C LEU A 160 10.49 6.04 -1.47
N THR A 161 11.30 7.04 -1.12
CA THR A 161 10.82 8.31 -0.55
C THR A 161 10.02 9.15 -1.55
N LEU A 162 10.43 9.19 -2.83
CA LEU A 162 9.94 10.17 -3.80
C LEU A 162 8.87 9.64 -4.77
N SER A 163 8.67 8.32 -4.86
CA SER A 163 7.73 7.72 -5.82
C SER A 163 6.28 7.89 -5.38
N SER A 164 5.40 8.28 -6.32
CA SER A 164 3.96 8.40 -6.09
C SER A 164 3.31 7.05 -5.76
N GLY A 165 3.79 5.93 -6.32
CA GLY A 165 3.29 4.60 -5.98
C GLY A 165 3.44 4.27 -4.49
N MET A 166 4.56 4.65 -3.88
CA MET A 166 4.76 4.49 -2.44
C MET A 166 3.91 5.49 -1.63
N TYR A 167 3.67 6.70 -2.14
CA TYR A 167 2.75 7.66 -1.52
C TYR A 167 1.30 7.17 -1.49
N ILE A 168 0.83 6.49 -2.53
CA ILE A 168 -0.54 5.96 -2.60
C ILE A 168 -0.69 4.75 -1.67
N SER A 169 0.24 3.81 -1.75
CA SER A 169 0.13 2.51 -1.07
C SER A 169 0.45 2.54 0.43
N SER A 170 1.32 3.44 0.90
CA SER A 170 1.91 3.32 2.24
C SER A 170 0.95 3.47 3.41
N ALA A 171 -0.15 4.21 3.26
CA ALA A 171 -1.14 4.43 4.32
C ALA A 171 -2.51 3.83 3.98
N ALA A 172 -2.61 3.10 2.86
CA ALA A 172 -3.85 2.47 2.44
C ALA A 172 -4.15 1.27 3.35
N PHE A 173 -5.36 1.21 3.90
CA PHE A 173 -5.79 0.13 4.77
C PHE A 173 -6.25 -1.09 3.94
N LEU A 174 -5.31 -1.65 3.19
CA LEU A 174 -5.54 -2.77 2.28
C LEU A 174 -4.57 -3.93 2.60
N PRO A 175 -5.01 -5.19 2.46
CA PRO A 175 -4.12 -6.32 2.66
C PRO A 175 -2.98 -6.39 1.65
N SER A 176 -3.12 -5.75 0.49
CA SER A 176 -2.03 -5.60 -0.49
C SER A 176 -0.92 -4.67 0.03
N SER A 177 -1.27 -3.56 0.69
CA SER A 177 -0.31 -2.68 1.38
C SER A 177 0.32 -3.36 2.58
N PHE A 178 -0.48 -4.08 3.38
CA PHE A 178 0.08 -4.92 4.45
C PHE A 178 1.06 -5.97 3.90
N SER A 179 0.68 -6.67 2.83
CA SER A 179 1.54 -7.65 2.15
C SER A 179 2.78 -6.99 1.55
N MET A 180 2.73 -5.73 1.13
CA MET A 180 3.90 -4.95 0.71
C MET A 180 4.90 -4.80 1.86
N TYR A 181 4.45 -4.42 3.07
CA TYR A 181 5.35 -4.27 4.21
C TYR A 181 6.00 -5.62 4.56
N LEU A 182 5.20 -6.69 4.67
CA LEU A 182 5.70 -7.99 5.11
C LEU A 182 6.56 -8.68 4.03
N SER A 183 6.24 -8.51 2.75
CA SER A 183 7.07 -9.04 1.65
C SER A 183 8.40 -8.27 1.54
N THR A 184 8.39 -6.99 1.88
CA THR A 184 9.60 -6.16 2.01
C THR A 184 10.46 -6.64 3.17
N VAL A 185 9.87 -6.93 4.34
CA VAL A 185 10.57 -7.56 5.47
C VAL A 185 11.10 -8.94 5.11
N ALA A 186 10.32 -9.79 4.44
CA ALA A 186 10.73 -11.13 4.04
C ALA A 186 11.93 -11.10 3.10
N THR A 187 11.90 -10.22 2.10
CA THR A 187 13.01 -10.01 1.18
C THR A 187 14.24 -9.44 1.90
N ALA A 188 14.05 -8.46 2.78
CA ALA A 188 15.14 -7.88 3.57
C ALA A 188 15.80 -8.93 4.48
N ALA A 189 15.00 -9.77 5.15
CA ALA A 189 15.47 -10.87 5.99
C ALA A 189 16.19 -11.94 5.17
N TRP A 190 15.73 -12.22 3.96
CA TRP A 190 16.41 -13.11 3.02
C TRP A 190 17.78 -12.56 2.61
N TYR A 191 17.88 -11.27 2.28
CA TYR A 191 19.15 -10.58 2.07
C TYR A 191 20.01 -10.59 3.33
N ALA A 192 19.39 -10.51 4.52
CA ALA A 192 20.03 -10.64 5.82
C ALA A 192 20.55 -12.06 6.13
N ARG A 193 20.14 -13.08 5.35
CA ARG A 193 20.30 -14.52 5.64
C ARG A 193 19.58 -14.97 6.93
N GLN A 194 18.58 -14.22 7.35
CA GLN A 194 17.68 -14.54 8.46
C GLN A 194 16.45 -15.28 7.90
N TYR A 195 16.68 -16.52 7.48
CA TYR A 195 15.69 -17.35 6.78
C TYR A 195 14.44 -17.62 7.63
N GLU A 196 14.63 -17.73 8.95
CA GLU A 196 13.57 -17.90 9.94
C GLU A 196 12.56 -16.75 9.88
N LEU A 197 13.06 -15.52 9.94
CA LEU A 197 12.25 -14.31 9.81
C LEU A 197 11.66 -14.18 8.41
N ALA A 198 12.39 -14.57 7.37
CA ALA A 198 11.90 -14.54 6.00
C ALA A 198 10.68 -15.45 5.81
N ILE A 199 10.76 -16.72 6.26
CA ILE A 199 9.62 -17.67 6.22
C ILE A 199 8.45 -17.11 7.02
N PHE A 200 8.69 -16.65 8.25
CA PHE A 200 7.64 -16.15 9.12
C PHE A 200 6.93 -14.91 8.54
N ALA A 201 7.69 -13.95 7.99
CA ALA A 201 7.13 -12.77 7.35
C ALA A 201 6.33 -13.10 6.07
N THR A 202 6.81 -14.04 5.24
CA THR A 202 6.03 -14.55 4.10
C THR A 202 4.73 -15.22 4.56
N ALA A 203 4.76 -15.98 5.65
CA ALA A 203 3.57 -16.62 6.19
C ALA A 203 2.55 -15.60 6.72
N ILE A 204 2.99 -14.56 7.44
CA ILE A 204 2.09 -13.45 7.86
C ILE A 204 1.51 -12.75 6.64
N SER A 205 2.34 -12.42 5.64
CA SER A 205 1.92 -11.76 4.40
C SER A 205 0.83 -12.55 3.69
N SER A 206 1.01 -13.87 3.55
CA SER A 206 0.07 -14.74 2.84
C SER A 206 -1.17 -15.10 3.64
N LEU A 207 -1.04 -15.45 4.91
CA LEU A 207 -2.19 -15.90 5.72
C LEU A 207 -3.06 -14.73 6.17
N LEU A 208 -2.47 -13.64 6.68
CA LEU A 208 -3.25 -12.50 7.20
C LEU A 208 -3.47 -11.41 6.17
N GLY A 209 -2.48 -11.16 5.30
CA GLY A 209 -2.59 -10.16 4.26
C GLY A 209 -3.35 -10.68 3.05
N TRP A 210 -2.63 -11.27 2.11
CA TRP A 210 -3.18 -11.72 0.85
C TRP A 210 -2.56 -13.06 0.44
N PRO A 211 -3.33 -14.15 0.31
CA PRO A 211 -2.79 -15.50 0.08
C PRO A 211 -1.86 -15.61 -1.12
N PHE A 212 -2.13 -14.86 -2.19
CA PHE A 212 -1.32 -14.87 -3.39
C PHE A 212 0.10 -14.35 -3.15
N ALA A 213 0.34 -13.52 -2.11
CA ALA A 213 1.67 -13.05 -1.72
C ALA A 213 2.63 -14.18 -1.32
N ALA A 214 2.12 -15.40 -1.06
CA ALA A 214 2.95 -16.60 -0.90
C ALA A 214 3.90 -16.82 -2.09
N LEU A 215 3.50 -16.42 -3.29
CA LEU A 215 4.32 -16.49 -4.51
C LEU A 215 5.65 -15.74 -4.37
N LEU A 216 5.67 -14.59 -3.67
CA LEU A 216 6.89 -13.81 -3.43
C LEU A 216 7.90 -14.55 -2.55
N GLY A 217 7.44 -15.50 -1.74
CA GLY A 217 8.29 -16.37 -0.93
C GLY A 217 8.90 -17.55 -1.70
N LEU A 218 8.47 -17.82 -2.93
CA LEU A 218 8.95 -18.98 -3.69
C LEU A 218 10.47 -18.97 -3.91
N PRO A 219 11.11 -17.85 -4.34
CA PRO A 219 12.58 -17.80 -4.45
C PRO A 219 13.28 -18.01 -3.11
N ILE A 220 12.70 -17.54 -2.01
CA ILE A 220 13.24 -17.74 -0.65
C ILE A 220 13.18 -19.24 -0.29
N ALA A 221 12.06 -19.91 -0.57
CA ALA A 221 11.92 -21.34 -0.34
C ALA A 221 12.92 -22.16 -1.18
N ILE A 222 13.09 -21.81 -2.46
CA ILE A 222 14.06 -22.46 -3.36
C ILE A 222 15.50 -22.31 -2.84
N GLU A 223 15.86 -21.14 -2.28
CA GLU A 223 17.18 -20.93 -1.68
C GLU A 223 17.41 -21.90 -0.51
N ILE A 224 16.43 -22.00 0.38
CA ILE A 224 16.56 -22.79 1.61
C ILE A 224 16.57 -24.29 1.29
N LEU A 225 15.65 -24.74 0.42
CA LEU A 225 15.42 -26.16 0.14
C LEU A 225 16.43 -26.74 -0.87
N ILE A 226 16.70 -26.02 -1.96
CA ILE A 226 17.51 -26.55 -3.07
C ILE A 226 18.98 -26.16 -2.92
N HIS A 227 19.26 -24.86 -2.76
CA HIS A 227 20.64 -24.36 -2.74
C HIS A 227 21.34 -24.68 -1.41
N ARG A 228 20.65 -24.47 -0.28
CA ARG A 228 21.20 -24.71 1.06
C ARG A 228 20.90 -26.08 1.64
N ARG A 229 19.86 -26.76 1.14
CA ARG A 229 19.39 -28.08 1.64
C ARG A 229 19.05 -28.07 3.13
N GLU A 230 18.55 -26.95 3.65
CA GLU A 230 18.15 -26.77 5.06
C GLU A 230 16.67 -27.15 5.29
N TRP A 231 16.26 -28.35 4.87
CA TRP A 231 14.87 -28.83 4.92
C TRP A 231 14.26 -28.80 6.31
N GLY A 232 15.01 -29.25 7.33
CA GLY A 232 14.52 -29.28 8.71
C GLY A 232 14.20 -27.90 9.27
N LYS A 233 15.01 -26.89 8.92
CA LYS A 233 14.74 -25.49 9.31
C LYS A 233 13.49 -24.97 8.63
N PHE A 234 13.35 -25.20 7.33
CA PHE A 234 12.18 -24.79 6.55
C PHE A 234 10.90 -25.38 7.14
N ILE A 235 10.84 -26.70 7.29
CA ILE A 235 9.66 -27.41 7.81
C ILE A 235 9.33 -26.92 9.22
N LYS A 236 10.33 -26.79 10.11
CA LYS A 236 10.13 -26.27 11.47
C LYS A 236 9.46 -24.90 11.46
N TRP A 237 9.96 -23.96 10.68
CA TRP A 237 9.42 -22.59 10.65
C TRP A 237 8.10 -22.46 9.88
N VAL A 238 7.83 -23.33 8.91
CA VAL A 238 6.51 -23.44 8.28
C VAL A 238 5.48 -23.94 9.30
N ILE A 239 5.80 -24.99 10.07
CA ILE A 239 4.89 -25.50 11.12
C ILE A 239 4.66 -24.45 12.20
N ILE A 240 5.73 -23.80 12.69
CA ILE A 240 5.60 -22.72 13.68
C ILE A 240 4.70 -21.60 13.13
N SER A 241 4.93 -21.15 11.90
CA SER A 241 4.09 -20.13 11.26
C SER A 241 2.62 -20.57 11.15
N ALA A 242 2.37 -21.79 10.67
CA ALA A 242 1.01 -22.33 10.53
C ALA A 242 0.27 -22.43 11.87
N VAL A 243 0.97 -22.82 12.94
CA VAL A 243 0.40 -22.90 14.29
C VAL A 243 0.15 -21.51 14.88
N VAL A 244 1.17 -20.63 14.86
CA VAL A 244 1.12 -19.32 15.54
C VAL A 244 0.21 -18.33 14.81
N ILE A 245 0.07 -18.43 13.49
CA ILE A 245 -0.73 -17.51 12.68
C ILE A 245 -2.06 -18.17 12.30
N GLY A 246 -1.99 -19.39 11.75
CA GLY A 246 -3.15 -20.07 11.19
C GLY A 246 -4.20 -20.44 12.24
N ILE A 247 -3.79 -20.98 13.41
CA ILE A 247 -4.75 -21.38 14.45
C ILE A 247 -5.50 -20.17 15.02
N PRO A 248 -4.84 -19.09 15.48
CA PRO A 248 -5.57 -17.92 15.98
C PRO A 248 -6.45 -17.27 14.91
N MET A 249 -5.98 -17.18 13.66
CA MET A 249 -6.77 -16.64 12.56
C MET A 249 -8.05 -17.44 12.32
N VAL A 250 -7.93 -18.76 12.11
CA VAL A 250 -9.08 -19.64 11.90
C VAL A 250 -10.02 -19.61 13.11
N TRP A 251 -9.48 -19.61 14.32
CA TRP A 251 -10.28 -19.57 15.54
C TRP A 251 -11.08 -18.27 15.65
N VAL A 252 -10.41 -17.11 15.53
CA VAL A 252 -11.05 -15.79 15.60
C VAL A 252 -12.07 -15.62 14.49
N ASP A 253 -11.71 -15.92 13.24
CA ASP A 253 -12.63 -15.80 12.12
C ASP A 253 -13.85 -16.71 12.34
N SER A 254 -13.64 -17.93 12.84
CA SER A 254 -14.75 -18.85 13.10
C SER A 254 -15.69 -18.37 14.20
N LEU A 255 -15.18 -17.65 15.21
CA LEU A 255 -16.00 -17.03 16.25
C LEU A 255 -16.85 -15.89 15.66
N TYR A 256 -16.26 -15.00 14.87
CA TYR A 256 -17.00 -13.88 14.28
C TYR A 256 -18.05 -14.33 13.27
N PHE A 257 -17.73 -15.30 12.42
CA PHE A 257 -18.67 -15.84 11.43
C PHE A 257 -19.66 -16.86 12.02
N GLY A 258 -19.46 -17.34 13.25
CA GLY A 258 -20.32 -18.36 13.89
C GLY A 258 -20.23 -19.74 13.24
N LYS A 259 -19.23 -20.00 12.38
CA LYS A 259 -18.99 -21.29 11.71
C LYS A 259 -17.49 -21.48 11.48
N PHE A 260 -17.04 -22.70 11.20
CA PHE A 260 -15.63 -22.93 10.85
C PHE A 260 -15.26 -22.17 9.56
N VAL A 261 -14.29 -21.25 9.65
CA VAL A 261 -13.84 -20.42 8.53
C VAL A 261 -12.31 -20.37 8.46
N ALA A 262 -11.79 -20.62 7.26
CA ALA A 262 -10.43 -20.28 6.87
C ALA A 262 -10.49 -19.30 5.69
N ALA A 263 -10.61 -18.00 5.97
CA ALA A 263 -10.86 -16.98 4.94
C ALA A 263 -9.82 -16.99 3.78
N PRO A 264 -8.50 -17.15 4.02
CA PRO A 264 -7.52 -17.24 2.93
C PRO A 264 -7.72 -18.46 2.01
N LEU A 265 -8.29 -19.55 2.53
CA LEU A 265 -8.64 -20.70 1.69
C LEU A 265 -9.90 -20.40 0.87
N ASN A 266 -10.93 -19.81 1.48
CA ASN A 266 -12.17 -19.47 0.79
C ASN A 266 -11.92 -18.52 -0.38
N ILE A 267 -11.06 -17.50 -0.20
CA ILE A 267 -10.71 -16.56 -1.28
C ILE A 267 -9.91 -17.24 -2.41
N ILE A 268 -9.04 -18.20 -2.10
CA ILE A 268 -8.34 -19.01 -3.14
C ILE A 268 -9.36 -19.83 -3.91
N LEU A 269 -10.26 -20.53 -3.21
CA LEU A 269 -11.30 -21.35 -3.81
C LEU A 269 -12.19 -20.51 -4.72
N TYR A 270 -12.61 -19.34 -4.25
CA TYR A 270 -13.42 -18.41 -5.02
C TYR A 270 -12.68 -17.90 -6.27
N ASN A 271 -11.47 -17.37 -6.13
CA ASN A 271 -10.76 -16.71 -7.25
C ASN A 271 -10.23 -17.67 -8.31
N ILE A 272 -9.84 -18.90 -7.93
CA ILE A 272 -9.18 -19.84 -8.85
C ILE A 272 -10.16 -20.89 -9.38
N PHE A 273 -11.12 -21.34 -8.57
CA PHE A 273 -11.93 -22.51 -8.89
C PHE A 273 -13.38 -22.18 -9.29
N THR A 274 -13.77 -20.91 -9.33
CA THR A 274 -15.07 -20.49 -9.89
C THR A 274 -14.95 -20.01 -11.34
N SER A 275 -16.03 -20.10 -12.10
CA SER A 275 -16.07 -19.71 -13.52
C SER A 275 -15.95 -18.21 -13.76
N HIS A 276 -16.33 -17.38 -12.77
CA HIS A 276 -16.35 -15.93 -12.89
C HIS A 276 -15.11 -15.28 -12.27
N GLY A 277 -14.73 -15.71 -11.05
CA GLY A 277 -13.55 -15.24 -10.35
C GLY A 277 -13.45 -13.70 -10.30
N PRO A 278 -12.23 -13.13 -10.37
CA PRO A 278 -12.04 -11.69 -10.27
C PRO A 278 -12.49 -10.90 -11.52
N ASN A 279 -12.70 -11.59 -12.66
CA ASN A 279 -13.10 -10.95 -13.92
C ASN A 279 -14.52 -10.37 -13.88
N LEU A 280 -15.32 -10.75 -12.90
CA LEU A 280 -16.66 -10.23 -12.66
C LEU A 280 -16.69 -8.70 -12.55
N TYR A 281 -15.61 -8.09 -12.05
CA TYR A 281 -15.50 -6.65 -11.82
C TYR A 281 -14.84 -5.89 -12.98
N GLY A 282 -14.70 -6.54 -14.13
CA GLY A 282 -14.14 -5.95 -15.36
C GLY A 282 -12.71 -6.39 -15.63
N THR A 283 -12.21 -6.03 -16.81
CA THR A 283 -10.86 -6.38 -17.28
C THR A 283 -10.20 -5.18 -17.92
N GLU A 284 -8.88 -5.11 -17.84
CA GLU A 284 -8.10 -3.99 -18.38
C GLU A 284 -7.04 -4.50 -19.38
N PRO A 285 -6.68 -3.70 -20.40
CA PRO A 285 -5.71 -4.09 -21.40
C PRO A 285 -4.31 -4.26 -20.79
N PHE A 286 -3.42 -4.96 -21.50
CA PHE A 286 -2.03 -5.16 -21.08
C PHE A 286 -1.30 -3.84 -20.77
N SER A 287 -1.61 -2.78 -21.51
CA SER A 287 -1.03 -1.45 -21.32
C SER A 287 -1.34 -0.83 -19.95
N TYR A 288 -2.37 -1.30 -19.24
CA TYR A 288 -2.78 -0.78 -17.94
C TYR A 288 -1.62 -0.76 -16.94
N TYR A 289 -0.93 -1.89 -16.74
CA TYR A 289 0.17 -1.95 -15.77
C TYR A 289 1.41 -1.18 -16.21
N ILE A 290 1.63 -1.02 -17.52
CA ILE A 290 2.72 -0.20 -18.05
C ILE A 290 2.45 1.27 -17.75
N VAL A 291 1.25 1.76 -18.07
CA VAL A 291 0.84 3.15 -17.83
C VAL A 291 0.80 3.42 -16.33
N ASN A 292 0.18 2.54 -15.54
CA ASN A 292 0.10 2.70 -14.09
C ASN A 292 1.49 2.68 -13.43
N GLY A 293 2.34 1.72 -13.80
CA GLY A 293 3.72 1.65 -13.32
C GLY A 293 4.53 2.91 -13.66
N PHE A 294 4.37 3.46 -14.87
CA PHE A 294 5.00 4.72 -15.25
C PHE A 294 4.42 5.93 -14.50
N LEU A 295 3.12 6.00 -14.24
CA LEU A 295 2.55 7.08 -13.43
C LEU A 295 3.05 7.05 -11.98
N ASN A 296 3.30 5.86 -11.44
CA ASN A 296 3.70 5.65 -10.05
C ASN A 296 5.21 5.72 -9.79
N PHE A 297 6.01 5.29 -10.75
CA PHE A 297 7.46 5.18 -10.62
C PHE A 297 8.22 5.73 -11.84
N ASN A 298 7.55 6.39 -12.80
CA ASN A 298 8.18 7.07 -13.94
C ASN A 298 9.21 6.21 -14.69
N PHE A 299 10.42 6.73 -14.94
CA PHE A 299 11.50 5.99 -15.59
C PHE A 299 12.03 4.86 -14.70
N VAL A 300 11.84 4.92 -13.37
CA VAL A 300 12.25 3.86 -12.43
C VAL A 300 11.50 2.56 -12.74
N PHE A 301 10.21 2.62 -13.10
CA PHE A 301 9.45 1.44 -13.53
C PHE A 301 10.02 0.83 -14.80
N ILE A 302 10.27 1.66 -15.81
CA ILE A 302 10.81 1.21 -17.10
C ILE A 302 12.21 0.61 -16.87
N GLY A 303 13.05 1.28 -16.08
CA GLY A 303 14.34 0.77 -15.65
C GLY A 303 14.21 -0.59 -14.95
N ALA A 304 13.24 -0.76 -14.05
CA ALA A 304 13.01 -2.03 -13.35
C ALA A 304 12.65 -3.18 -14.31
N LEU A 305 11.84 -2.92 -15.34
CA LEU A 305 11.50 -3.91 -16.37
C LEU A 305 12.72 -4.30 -17.22
N PHE A 306 13.59 -3.34 -17.56
CA PHE A 306 14.78 -3.56 -18.39
C PHE A 306 16.04 -3.96 -17.60
N ALA A 307 16.02 -3.89 -16.27
CA ALA A 307 17.16 -4.26 -15.42
C ALA A 307 17.72 -5.66 -15.72
N PRO A 308 16.93 -6.71 -16.02
CA PRO A 308 17.46 -8.02 -16.38
C PRO A 308 18.33 -7.94 -17.65
N PHE A 309 17.81 -7.34 -18.71
CA PHE A 309 18.56 -7.12 -19.95
C PHE A 309 19.84 -6.30 -19.71
N GLY A 310 19.75 -5.24 -18.90
CA GLY A 310 20.90 -4.42 -18.52
C GLY A 310 21.98 -5.19 -17.76
N LEU A 311 21.59 -6.08 -16.84
CA LEU A 311 22.51 -6.95 -16.10
C LEU A 311 23.22 -7.92 -17.04
N PHE A 312 22.50 -8.47 -18.01
CA PHE A 312 23.07 -9.34 -19.04
C PHE A 312 24.12 -8.60 -19.88
N LEU A 313 23.82 -7.37 -20.32
CA LEU A 313 24.78 -6.53 -21.07
C LEU A 313 26.03 -6.20 -20.26
N VAL A 314 25.88 -5.83 -18.98
CA VAL A 314 27.02 -5.53 -18.10
C VAL A 314 27.87 -6.78 -17.90
N TRP A 315 27.26 -7.94 -17.67
CA TRP A 315 27.97 -9.21 -17.53
C TRP A 315 28.76 -9.58 -18.79
N LEU A 316 28.22 -9.30 -19.97
CA LEU A 316 28.86 -9.62 -21.25
C LEU A 316 30.02 -8.67 -21.60
N ILE A 317 29.85 -7.37 -21.35
CA ILE A 317 30.69 -6.32 -21.94
C ILE A 317 31.65 -5.70 -20.92
N VAL A 318 31.20 -5.47 -19.69
CA VAL A 318 31.98 -4.74 -18.69
C VAL A 318 32.87 -5.73 -17.94
N PRO A 319 34.21 -5.56 -17.95
CA PRO A 319 35.12 -6.41 -17.19
C PRO A 319 35.06 -6.05 -15.69
N ALA A 320 33.91 -6.33 -15.08
CA ALA A 320 33.67 -6.10 -13.67
C ALA A 320 34.11 -7.33 -12.85
N ARG A 321 34.60 -7.09 -11.63
CA ARG A 321 34.86 -8.19 -10.70
C ARG A 321 33.55 -8.94 -10.43
N PRO A 322 33.59 -10.28 -10.37
CA PRO A 322 32.42 -11.04 -9.97
C PRO A 322 31.97 -10.59 -8.58
N ARG A 323 30.65 -10.56 -8.39
CA ARG A 323 30.05 -10.23 -7.09
C ARG A 323 30.58 -11.19 -6.02
N ASP A 324 30.69 -10.70 -4.79
CA ASP A 324 31.05 -11.55 -3.66
C ASP A 324 30.14 -12.78 -3.60
N ARG A 325 30.72 -13.96 -3.40
CA ARG A 325 30.03 -15.25 -3.30
C ARG A 325 29.06 -15.29 -2.13
N LEU A 326 29.25 -14.44 -1.12
CA LEU A 326 28.34 -14.29 0.01
C LEU A 326 27.03 -13.58 -0.38
N CYS A 327 27.03 -12.78 -1.44
CA CYS A 327 25.84 -12.11 -1.96
C CYS A 327 25.12 -13.00 -2.98
N LEU A 328 23.80 -12.88 -3.04
CA LEU A 328 22.96 -13.50 -4.04
C LEU A 328 23.23 -12.88 -5.42
N SER A 329 23.06 -13.66 -6.47
CA SER A 329 23.05 -13.14 -7.84
C SER A 329 21.92 -12.13 -8.01
N TYR A 330 22.15 -11.06 -8.78
CA TYR A 330 21.13 -10.03 -9.04
C TYR A 330 19.82 -10.62 -9.57
N TRP A 331 19.92 -11.55 -10.51
CA TRP A 331 18.79 -12.27 -11.11
C TRP A 331 17.94 -12.98 -10.07
N TYR A 332 18.60 -13.59 -9.10
CA TYR A 332 17.94 -14.38 -8.08
C TYR A 332 17.32 -13.48 -7.00
N SER A 333 18.04 -12.43 -6.59
CA SER A 333 17.49 -11.44 -5.66
C SER A 333 16.25 -10.73 -6.20
N LEU A 334 16.21 -10.45 -7.50
CA LEU A 334 15.07 -9.79 -8.15
C LEU A 334 13.98 -10.76 -8.61
N ALA A 335 14.16 -12.08 -8.43
CA ALA A 335 13.19 -13.08 -8.86
C ALA A 335 11.76 -12.86 -8.32
N PRO A 336 11.53 -12.44 -7.05
CA PRO A 336 10.18 -12.19 -6.56
C PRO A 336 9.44 -11.12 -7.38
N LEU A 337 10.13 -10.06 -7.80
CA LEU A 337 9.54 -8.98 -8.61
C LEU A 337 9.08 -9.51 -9.97
N TYR A 338 9.95 -10.20 -10.69
CA TYR A 338 9.64 -10.66 -12.06
C TYR A 338 8.65 -11.81 -12.07
N LEU A 339 8.66 -12.67 -11.06
CA LEU A 339 7.65 -13.70 -10.86
C LEU A 339 6.27 -13.08 -10.67
N TRP A 340 6.18 -12.04 -9.83
CA TRP A 340 4.94 -11.32 -9.60
C TRP A 340 4.43 -10.61 -10.86
N ILE A 341 5.30 -9.87 -11.54
CA ILE A 341 4.99 -9.19 -12.80
C ILE A 341 4.50 -10.20 -13.83
N PHE A 342 5.17 -11.33 -13.99
CA PHE A 342 4.79 -12.38 -14.94
C PHE A 342 3.37 -12.88 -14.69
N VAL A 343 3.03 -13.21 -13.44
CA VAL A 343 1.69 -13.73 -13.10
C VAL A 343 0.62 -12.67 -13.33
N PHE A 344 0.78 -11.45 -12.80
CA PHE A 344 -0.27 -10.43 -12.89
C PHE A 344 -0.42 -9.79 -14.27
N PHE A 345 0.65 -9.69 -15.07
CA PHE A 345 0.52 -9.19 -16.44
C PHE A 345 -0.26 -10.14 -17.35
N LEU A 346 -0.22 -11.46 -17.05
CA LEU A 346 -0.99 -12.47 -17.77
C LEU A 346 -2.46 -12.51 -17.34
N GLN A 347 -2.81 -12.00 -16.16
CA GLN A 347 -4.21 -11.97 -15.72
C GLN A 347 -5.01 -10.91 -16.50
N PRO A 348 -6.23 -11.24 -16.97
CA PRO A 348 -7.08 -10.30 -17.68
C PRO A 348 -7.59 -9.17 -16.77
N HIS A 349 -8.06 -9.50 -15.57
CA HIS A 349 -8.40 -8.52 -14.55
C HIS A 349 -7.16 -7.90 -13.92
N LYS A 350 -7.14 -6.57 -13.82
CA LYS A 350 -5.99 -5.80 -13.33
C LYS A 350 -6.48 -4.67 -12.46
N GLU A 351 -5.81 -4.50 -11.33
CA GLU A 351 -6.00 -3.39 -10.44
C GLU A 351 -4.63 -2.89 -9.97
N GLU A 352 -4.52 -1.58 -9.76
CA GLU A 352 -3.30 -0.93 -9.27
C GLU A 352 -2.79 -1.57 -7.97
N ARG A 353 -3.69 -1.85 -7.02
CA ARG A 353 -3.33 -2.42 -5.71
C ARG A 353 -2.70 -3.81 -5.78
N PHE A 354 -2.90 -4.58 -6.86
CA PHE A 354 -2.28 -5.90 -7.00
C PHE A 354 -0.77 -5.84 -7.15
N LEU A 355 -0.22 -4.70 -7.59
CA LEU A 355 1.23 -4.51 -7.68
C LEU A 355 1.86 -3.95 -6.41
N PHE A 356 1.06 -3.51 -5.42
CA PHE A 356 1.60 -2.97 -4.15
C PHE A 356 2.63 -3.90 -3.51
N PRO A 357 2.44 -5.23 -3.42
CA PRO A 357 3.38 -6.13 -2.75
C PRO A 357 4.84 -6.06 -3.25
N VAL A 358 5.06 -5.59 -4.49
CA VAL A 358 6.39 -5.51 -5.11
C VAL A 358 6.90 -4.08 -5.34
N TYR A 359 6.18 -3.05 -4.88
CA TYR A 359 6.58 -1.66 -5.06
C TYR A 359 8.01 -1.34 -4.55
N PRO A 360 8.43 -1.80 -3.35
CA PRO A 360 9.81 -1.62 -2.90
C PRO A 360 10.85 -2.34 -3.77
N LEU A 361 10.48 -3.47 -4.39
CA LEU A 361 11.35 -4.18 -5.33
C LEU A 361 11.47 -3.45 -6.67
N ILE A 362 10.42 -2.75 -7.13
CA ILE A 362 10.50 -1.86 -8.30
C ILE A 362 11.53 -0.76 -8.04
N CYS A 363 11.52 -0.14 -6.85
CA CYS A 363 12.52 0.87 -6.47
C CYS A 363 13.94 0.29 -6.48
N LEU A 364 14.14 -0.93 -5.94
CA LEU A 364 15.45 -1.60 -5.98
C LEU A 364 15.90 -1.93 -7.40
N ALA A 365 15.03 -2.52 -8.23
CA ALA A 365 15.34 -2.88 -9.60
C ALA A 365 15.65 -1.64 -10.46
N GLY A 366 14.89 -0.55 -10.26
CA GLY A 366 15.18 0.72 -10.92
C GLY A 366 16.49 1.36 -10.45
N ALA A 367 16.84 1.24 -9.17
CA ALA A 367 18.16 1.68 -8.67
C ALA A 367 19.31 0.88 -9.30
N ILE A 368 19.13 -0.43 -9.45
CA ILE A 368 20.07 -1.30 -10.17
C ILE A 368 20.16 -0.90 -11.65
N ALA A 369 19.05 -0.55 -12.29
CA ALA A 369 19.04 -0.07 -13.68
C ALA A 369 19.85 1.22 -13.85
N VAL A 370 19.76 2.16 -12.91
CA VAL A 370 20.58 3.39 -12.93
C VAL A 370 22.06 3.06 -12.75
N ASP A 371 22.42 2.18 -11.82
CA ASP A 371 23.81 1.74 -11.63
C ASP A 371 24.37 1.01 -12.87
N ILE A 372 23.54 0.22 -13.57
CA ILE A 372 23.89 -0.39 -14.86
C ILE A 372 24.20 0.67 -15.91
N VAL A 373 23.34 1.69 -16.05
CA VAL A 373 23.55 2.79 -17.00
C VAL A 373 24.86 3.51 -16.67
N GLN A 374 25.16 3.74 -15.39
CA GLN A 374 26.42 4.36 -14.96
C GLN A 374 27.64 3.52 -15.35
N LYS A 375 27.59 2.20 -15.13
CA LYS A 375 28.68 1.26 -15.50
C LYS A 375 28.89 1.22 -17.02
N LEU A 376 27.82 1.07 -17.79
CA LEU A 376 27.89 1.04 -19.26
C LEU A 376 28.39 2.37 -19.83
N TYR A 377 27.89 3.50 -19.32
CA TYR A 377 28.34 4.83 -19.73
C TYR A 377 29.82 5.04 -19.43
N PHE A 378 30.28 4.69 -18.23
CA PHE A 378 31.70 4.78 -17.86
C PHE A 378 32.58 3.88 -18.73
N PHE A 379 32.15 2.64 -19.00
CA PHE A 379 32.89 1.71 -19.86
C PHE A 379 33.03 2.25 -21.29
N LEU A 380 31.94 2.75 -21.89
CA LEU A 380 31.99 3.35 -23.23
C LEU A 380 32.93 4.56 -23.26
N ARG A 381 32.82 5.47 -22.27
CA ARG A 381 33.64 6.67 -22.19
C ARG A 381 35.13 6.37 -22.01
N THR A 382 35.48 5.41 -21.16
CA THR A 382 36.88 5.01 -20.94
C THR A 382 37.50 4.33 -22.16
N LYS A 383 36.70 3.64 -22.98
CA LYS A 383 37.14 3.09 -24.27
C LYS A 383 37.44 4.18 -25.31
N PHE A 384 36.67 5.26 -25.30
CA PHE A 384 36.89 6.40 -26.21
C PHE A 384 37.98 7.37 -25.73
N ASN A 385 38.15 7.53 -24.40
CA ASN A 385 39.14 8.44 -23.84
C ASN A 385 39.76 7.85 -22.56
N SER A 386 41.03 7.43 -22.65
CA SER A 386 41.73 6.71 -21.57
C SER A 386 42.17 7.60 -20.40
N SER A 387 42.01 8.91 -20.49
CA SER A 387 42.38 9.86 -19.42
C SER A 387 41.56 9.69 -18.11
N HIS A 388 40.43 8.99 -18.17
CA HIS A 388 39.51 8.82 -17.04
C HIS A 388 39.68 7.49 -16.27
N ILE A 389 40.69 6.69 -16.60
CA ILE A 389 40.93 5.36 -15.99
C ILE A 389 41.23 5.44 -14.48
N SER A 390 41.79 6.55 -14.00
CA SER A 390 42.19 6.71 -12.59
C SER A 390 41.05 7.00 -11.62
N CYS A 391 39.84 7.32 -12.10
CA CYS A 391 38.70 7.66 -11.24
C CYS A 391 37.73 6.47 -11.10
N HIS A 392 37.14 6.29 -9.92
CA HIS A 392 36.07 5.32 -9.74
C HIS A 392 34.82 5.74 -10.52
N TYR A 393 34.12 4.80 -11.17
CA TYR A 393 33.00 5.10 -12.07
C TYR A 393 31.92 5.98 -11.42
N LEU A 394 31.67 5.81 -10.12
CA LEU A 394 30.69 6.58 -9.37
C LEU A 394 31.04 8.08 -9.29
N GLN A 395 32.32 8.43 -9.12
CA GLN A 395 32.74 9.83 -9.06
C GLN A 395 32.46 10.52 -10.40
N TYR A 396 32.85 9.88 -11.50
CA TYR A 396 32.63 10.38 -12.86
C TYR A 396 31.15 10.48 -13.23
N THR A 397 30.33 9.52 -12.80
CA THR A 397 28.92 9.40 -13.18
C THR A 397 27.94 9.99 -12.17
N THR A 398 28.42 10.78 -11.19
CA THR A 398 27.57 11.41 -10.16
C THR A 398 26.41 12.22 -10.76
N HIS A 399 26.62 12.87 -11.90
CA HIS A 399 25.59 13.62 -12.62
C HIS A 399 24.39 12.75 -13.03
N ILE A 400 24.61 11.48 -13.39
CA ILE A 400 23.53 10.53 -13.73
C ILE A 400 22.70 10.22 -12.49
N THR A 401 23.35 9.97 -11.35
CA THR A 401 22.67 9.72 -10.07
C THR A 401 21.82 10.93 -9.65
N VAL A 402 22.39 12.14 -9.70
CA VAL A 402 21.67 13.37 -9.33
C VAL A 402 20.49 13.61 -10.27
N LEU A 403 20.68 13.43 -11.58
CA LEU A 403 19.60 13.56 -12.56
C LEU A 403 18.50 12.54 -12.31
N ALA A 404 18.84 11.28 -12.02
CA ALA A 404 17.85 10.24 -11.72
C ALA A 404 17.01 10.59 -10.47
N ILE A 405 17.65 11.04 -9.38
CA ILE A 405 16.94 11.45 -8.15
C ILE A 405 16.06 12.67 -8.43
N LEU A 406 16.58 13.67 -9.14
CA LEU A 406 15.83 14.89 -9.48
C LEU A 406 14.61 14.57 -10.34
N MET A 407 14.78 13.76 -11.40
CA MET A 407 13.69 13.37 -12.28
C MET A 407 12.62 12.56 -11.55
N CYS A 408 13.03 11.61 -10.71
CA CYS A 408 12.09 10.82 -9.91
C CYS A 408 11.35 11.71 -8.91
N GLY A 409 12.05 12.63 -8.26
CA GLY A 409 11.49 13.60 -7.32
C GLY A 409 10.49 14.54 -7.98
N LEU A 410 10.85 15.18 -9.08
CA LEU A 410 9.99 16.10 -9.81
C LEU A 410 8.72 15.41 -10.32
N LEU A 411 8.86 14.26 -10.98
CA LEU A 411 7.71 13.53 -11.53
C LEU A 411 6.85 12.90 -10.42
N GLY A 412 7.46 12.32 -9.39
CA GLY A 412 6.76 11.69 -8.27
C GLY A 412 5.99 12.69 -7.40
N LEU A 413 6.60 13.83 -7.06
CA LEU A 413 5.92 14.92 -6.35
C LEU A 413 4.85 15.57 -7.21
N SER A 414 5.12 15.82 -8.49
CA SER A 414 4.15 16.35 -9.45
C SER A 414 2.91 15.46 -9.57
N ARG A 415 3.09 14.13 -9.64
CA ARG A 415 1.99 13.16 -9.65
C ARG A 415 1.22 13.17 -8.33
N SER A 416 1.92 13.12 -7.19
CA SER A 416 1.30 13.09 -5.87
C SER A 416 0.45 14.34 -5.61
N LEU A 417 0.96 15.51 -6.02
CA LEU A 417 0.22 16.78 -5.98
C LEU A 417 -0.98 16.79 -6.93
N ALA A 418 -0.86 16.21 -8.12
CA ALA A 418 -1.99 16.10 -9.05
C ALA A 418 -3.13 15.27 -8.45
N ILE A 419 -2.78 14.16 -7.79
CA ILE A 419 -3.76 13.30 -7.11
C ILE A 419 -4.43 14.06 -5.96
N TYR A 420 -3.65 14.70 -5.08
CA TYR A 420 -4.18 15.47 -3.97
C TYR A 420 -5.10 16.61 -4.44
N LYS A 421 -4.62 17.46 -5.36
CA LYS A 421 -5.40 18.60 -5.86
C LYS A 421 -6.63 18.19 -6.66
N GLY A 422 -6.59 17.04 -7.33
CA GLY A 422 -7.66 16.58 -8.19
C GLY A 422 -8.75 15.79 -7.48
N TYR A 423 -8.40 15.02 -6.45
CA TYR A 423 -9.27 13.95 -5.94
C TYR A 423 -9.44 13.93 -4.41
N TYR A 424 -8.86 14.87 -3.67
CA TYR A 424 -8.99 14.92 -2.20
C TYR A 424 -10.34 15.45 -1.69
N ALA A 425 -11.19 16.02 -2.57
CA ALA A 425 -12.46 16.64 -2.19
C ALA A 425 -13.40 15.77 -1.32
N PRO A 426 -13.54 14.44 -1.53
CA PRO A 426 -14.38 13.61 -0.67
C PRO A 426 -13.94 13.60 0.80
N MET A 427 -12.63 13.56 1.04
CA MET A 427 -12.05 13.63 2.39
C MET A 427 -12.34 14.98 3.05
N GLU A 428 -12.16 16.07 2.29
CA GLU A 428 -12.42 17.43 2.77
C GLU A 428 -13.90 17.65 3.11
N ILE A 429 -14.80 17.26 2.22
CA ILE A 429 -16.24 17.44 2.42
C ILE A 429 -16.76 16.62 3.60
N MET A 430 -16.28 15.38 3.75
CA MET A 430 -16.67 14.54 4.89
C MET A 430 -16.10 15.06 6.22
N PHE A 431 -14.93 15.71 6.20
CA PHE A 431 -14.43 16.41 7.37
C PHE A 431 -15.32 17.60 7.77
N GLU A 432 -15.87 18.33 6.80
CA GLU A 432 -16.85 19.39 7.08
C GLU A 432 -18.17 18.82 7.60
N ALA A 433 -18.62 17.66 7.11
CA ALA A 433 -19.79 16.97 7.67
C ALA A 433 -19.58 16.57 9.15
N ASN A 434 -18.36 16.16 9.53
CA ASN A 434 -18.00 15.89 10.92
C ASN A 434 -18.11 17.13 11.82
N LYS A 435 -17.72 18.30 11.32
CA LYS A 435 -17.79 19.57 12.07
C LYS A 435 -19.22 19.96 12.42
N LEU A 436 -20.17 19.75 11.51
CA LEU A 436 -21.59 20.08 11.74
C LEU A 436 -22.15 19.41 13.01
N GLY A 437 -21.75 18.18 13.31
CA GLY A 437 -22.13 17.51 14.56
C GLY A 437 -21.29 17.94 15.76
N THR A 438 -19.97 18.07 15.58
CA THR A 438 -19.03 18.40 16.69
C THR A 438 -19.26 19.81 17.23
N GLU A 439 -19.65 20.76 16.37
CA GLU A 439 -19.97 22.14 16.74
C GLU A 439 -21.41 22.30 17.26
N GLY A 440 -22.18 21.22 17.34
CA GLY A 440 -23.55 21.21 17.89
C GLY A 440 -24.60 21.84 16.98
N GLU A 441 -24.33 21.95 15.67
CA GLU A 441 -25.31 22.48 14.72
C GLU A 441 -26.46 21.50 14.44
N VAL A 442 -26.17 20.20 14.62
CA VAL A 442 -27.10 19.09 14.44
C VAL A 442 -27.46 18.49 15.81
N PRO A 443 -28.75 18.30 16.13
CA PRO A 443 -29.16 17.64 17.37
C PRO A 443 -28.68 16.18 17.44
N ASN A 444 -28.18 15.76 18.60
CA ASN A 444 -27.68 14.39 18.83
C ASN A 444 -28.80 13.34 19.02
N ASP A 445 -30.03 13.78 19.26
CA ASP A 445 -31.22 12.95 19.49
C ASP A 445 -31.93 12.52 18.20
N VAL A 446 -31.55 13.09 17.05
CA VAL A 446 -32.17 12.80 15.76
C VAL A 446 -31.30 11.84 14.95
N ASN A 447 -31.90 10.81 14.37
CA ASN A 447 -31.22 9.96 13.39
C ASN A 447 -31.07 10.69 12.05
N ILE A 448 -29.82 10.89 11.63
CA ILE A 448 -29.45 11.59 10.41
C ILE A 448 -29.23 10.58 9.29
N ASN A 449 -29.90 10.80 8.17
CA ASN A 449 -29.74 10.01 6.95
C ASN A 449 -28.81 10.77 6.01
N PHE A 450 -27.59 10.25 5.86
CA PHE A 450 -26.58 10.77 4.96
C PHE A 450 -26.62 9.97 3.66
N CYS A 451 -27.13 10.58 2.60
CA CYS A 451 -27.37 9.90 1.34
C CYS A 451 -26.19 10.05 0.39
N ILE A 452 -25.91 8.99 -0.37
CA ILE A 452 -24.92 8.95 -1.44
C ILE A 452 -25.52 8.24 -2.66
N GLY A 453 -25.25 8.75 -3.86
CA GLY A 453 -25.71 8.14 -5.12
C GLY A 453 -24.52 7.70 -5.97
N LYS A 454 -24.34 8.37 -7.10
CA LYS A 454 -23.25 8.11 -8.08
C LYS A 454 -21.83 8.12 -7.49
N GLU A 455 -21.63 8.85 -6.40
CA GLU A 455 -20.33 8.98 -5.71
C GLU A 455 -20.07 7.92 -4.63
N TRP A 456 -20.89 6.86 -4.54
CA TRP A 456 -20.76 5.84 -3.49
C TRP A 456 -19.35 5.23 -3.40
N HIS A 457 -18.66 5.06 -4.52
CA HIS A 457 -17.33 4.46 -4.62
C HIS A 457 -16.20 5.39 -4.15
N ARG A 458 -16.50 6.68 -3.89
CA ARG A 458 -15.55 7.67 -3.35
C ARG A 458 -15.88 8.10 -1.92
N PHE A 459 -16.90 7.51 -1.32
CA PHE A 459 -17.20 7.71 0.09
C PHE A 459 -15.99 7.25 0.94
N PRO A 460 -15.41 8.13 1.78
CA PRO A 460 -14.24 7.80 2.58
C PRO A 460 -14.51 6.74 3.65
N SER A 461 -15.39 7.03 4.61
CA SER A 461 -15.86 6.10 5.65
C SER A 461 -16.81 6.80 6.62
N SER A 462 -17.63 6.01 7.31
CA SER A 462 -18.43 6.36 8.48
C SER A 462 -17.60 6.88 9.66
N PHE A 463 -16.28 6.64 9.72
CA PHE A 463 -15.40 7.33 10.69
C PHE A 463 -15.43 8.86 10.57
N PHE A 464 -15.93 9.40 9.44
CA PHE A 464 -16.13 10.83 9.29
C PHE A 464 -17.45 11.33 9.85
N PHE A 465 -18.37 10.46 10.26
CA PHE A 465 -19.56 10.89 10.97
C PHE A 465 -19.22 11.31 12.40
N PRO A 466 -19.90 12.35 12.92
CA PRO A 466 -19.64 12.85 14.27
C PRO A 466 -20.11 11.89 15.36
N SER A 467 -21.09 11.04 15.06
CA SER A 467 -21.75 10.16 16.02
C SER A 467 -22.56 9.05 15.33
N ASN A 468 -22.92 8.02 16.10
CA ASN A 468 -23.62 6.81 15.61
C ASN A 468 -25.05 7.04 15.11
N ASN A 469 -25.65 8.20 15.37
CA ASN A 469 -26.97 8.56 14.84
C ASN A 469 -26.93 8.93 13.35
N TRP A 470 -25.75 9.08 12.73
CA TRP A 470 -25.60 9.27 11.30
C TRP A 470 -25.53 7.92 10.59
N LYS A 471 -26.45 7.72 9.63
CA LYS A 471 -26.57 6.48 8.86
C LYS A 471 -26.34 6.77 7.40
N LEU A 472 -25.39 6.05 6.80
CA LEU A 472 -25.17 6.06 5.36
C LEU A 472 -26.36 5.39 4.66
N GLN A 473 -26.88 6.04 3.62
CA GLN A 473 -28.00 5.56 2.82
C GLN A 473 -27.66 5.68 1.33
N TYR A 474 -28.09 4.71 0.53
CA TYR A 474 -27.80 4.69 -0.90
C TYR A 474 -28.99 5.18 -1.72
N LEU A 475 -28.74 6.08 -2.64
CA LEU A 475 -29.70 6.44 -3.68
C LEU A 475 -29.47 5.59 -4.91
N ARG A 476 -30.54 5.32 -5.65
CA ARG A 476 -30.44 4.65 -6.95
C ARG A 476 -29.63 5.52 -7.91
N SER A 477 -28.68 4.91 -8.61
CA SER A 477 -27.84 5.56 -9.62
C SER A 477 -27.72 4.66 -10.86
N GLU A 478 -26.88 5.02 -11.84
CA GLU A 478 -26.63 4.17 -13.02
C GLU A 478 -25.85 2.89 -12.67
N PHE A 479 -25.32 2.79 -11.45
CA PHE A 479 -24.64 1.58 -10.99
C PHE A 479 -25.63 0.41 -10.83
N LYS A 480 -25.33 -0.69 -11.52
CA LYS A 480 -26.14 -1.92 -11.55
C LYS A 480 -25.51 -3.09 -10.78
N GLY A 481 -24.49 -2.80 -9.97
CA GLY A 481 -23.87 -3.78 -9.09
C GLY A 481 -24.53 -3.83 -7.71
N GLN A 482 -24.06 -4.75 -6.89
CA GLN A 482 -24.52 -4.88 -5.51
C GLN A 482 -23.84 -3.83 -4.62
N LEU A 483 -24.64 -3.02 -3.93
CA LEU A 483 -24.15 -2.09 -2.91
C LEU A 483 -24.05 -2.77 -1.53
N PRO A 484 -23.18 -2.27 -0.65
CA PRO A 484 -23.10 -2.73 0.73
C PRO A 484 -24.43 -2.58 1.49
N GLN A 485 -24.59 -3.37 2.54
CA GLN A 485 -25.74 -3.31 3.46
C GLN A 485 -25.26 -2.93 4.86
N PRO A 486 -25.99 -2.15 5.66
CA PRO A 486 -25.63 -1.93 7.05
C PRO A 486 -25.52 -3.26 7.83
N PHE A 487 -24.56 -3.36 8.74
CA PHE A 487 -24.58 -4.42 9.75
C PHE A 487 -25.86 -4.32 10.61
N LEU A 488 -26.35 -5.46 11.11
CA LEU A 488 -27.47 -5.48 12.05
C LEU A 488 -27.08 -4.87 13.40
N ASP A 489 -28.04 -4.25 14.06
CA ASP A 489 -27.87 -3.63 15.38
C ASP A 489 -28.00 -4.67 16.51
N HIS A 490 -27.14 -5.70 16.44
CA HIS A 490 -27.10 -6.83 17.38
C HIS A 490 -25.66 -7.26 17.65
N GLU A 491 -25.37 -7.77 18.85
CA GLU A 491 -24.04 -8.27 19.22
C GLU A 491 -23.54 -9.40 18.30
N ASN A 492 -24.46 -10.23 17.80
CA ASN A 492 -24.15 -11.37 16.94
C ASN A 492 -24.17 -11.05 15.43
N ALA A 493 -24.23 -9.78 15.03
CA ALA A 493 -24.49 -9.42 13.63
C ALA A 493 -23.45 -9.98 12.64
N THR A 494 -22.20 -10.16 13.05
CA THR A 494 -21.13 -10.73 12.20
C THR A 494 -21.36 -12.20 11.85
N SER A 495 -22.17 -12.91 12.63
CA SER A 495 -22.48 -14.33 12.46
C SER A 495 -23.84 -14.59 11.79
N ILE A 496 -24.62 -13.53 11.55
CA ILE A 496 -25.95 -13.64 10.95
C ILE A 496 -25.83 -13.49 9.44
N ILE A 497 -26.41 -14.45 8.70
CA ILE A 497 -26.56 -14.34 7.26
C ILE A 497 -27.70 -13.35 6.98
N GLN A 498 -27.34 -12.14 6.56
CA GLN A 498 -28.32 -11.15 6.11
C GLN A 498 -28.86 -11.53 4.72
N ALA A 499 -30.14 -11.25 4.49
CA ALA A 499 -30.77 -11.53 3.20
C ALA A 499 -30.21 -10.62 2.09
N HIS A 500 -30.36 -11.09 0.84
CA HIS A 500 -30.12 -10.30 -0.38
C HIS A 500 -28.65 -9.99 -0.69
N PHE A 501 -27.70 -10.79 -0.19
CA PHE A 501 -26.36 -10.83 -0.78
C PHE A 501 -26.31 -11.85 -1.92
N ASN A 502 -25.50 -11.56 -2.94
CA ASN A 502 -25.16 -12.46 -4.03
C ASN A 502 -23.67 -12.32 -4.42
N ASP A 503 -23.10 -13.40 -4.96
CA ASP A 503 -21.72 -13.53 -5.44
C ASP A 503 -21.53 -13.16 -6.91
N MET A 504 -22.58 -12.64 -7.55
CA MET A 504 -22.61 -12.30 -8.98
C MET A 504 -22.62 -10.78 -9.23
N ASN A 505 -22.44 -9.97 -8.20
CA ASN A 505 -22.50 -8.51 -8.25
C ASN A 505 -23.76 -7.99 -8.98
N LYS A 506 -24.92 -8.64 -8.76
CA LYS A 506 -26.20 -8.22 -9.35
C LYS A 506 -26.83 -7.09 -8.54
N GLU A 507 -27.49 -6.14 -9.23
CA GLU A 507 -28.25 -5.03 -8.63
C GLU A 507 -29.20 -5.58 -7.56
N GLU A 508 -29.08 -5.05 -6.34
CA GLU A 508 -29.98 -5.38 -5.24
C GLU A 508 -30.79 -4.13 -4.86
N SER A 509 -32.05 -4.10 -5.29
CA SER A 509 -32.91 -2.92 -5.18
C SER A 509 -33.32 -2.56 -3.75
N SER A 510 -33.28 -3.52 -2.82
CA SER A 510 -33.59 -3.27 -1.40
C SER A 510 -32.60 -2.33 -0.72
N ARG A 511 -31.43 -2.06 -1.34
CA ARG A 511 -30.43 -1.11 -0.82
C ARG A 511 -30.83 0.35 -1.00
N TYR A 512 -31.79 0.64 -1.88
CA TYR A 512 -32.12 2.02 -2.23
C TYR A 512 -33.02 2.69 -1.21
N PHE A 513 -32.65 3.92 -0.87
CA PHE A 513 -33.33 4.78 0.08
C PHE A 513 -34.10 5.90 -0.65
N ASN A 514 -35.11 6.45 0.02
CA ASN A 514 -35.92 7.52 -0.54
C ASN A 514 -35.23 8.88 -0.37
N LEU A 515 -35.05 9.61 -1.48
CA LEU A 515 -34.47 10.95 -1.53
C LEU A 515 -35.14 11.94 -0.57
N ASP A 516 -36.46 11.89 -0.41
CA ASP A 516 -37.21 12.82 0.44
C ASP A 516 -36.89 12.67 1.94
N LYS A 517 -36.30 11.54 2.34
CA LYS A 517 -35.90 11.24 3.72
C LYS A 517 -34.43 11.54 3.99
N CYS A 518 -33.69 12.00 2.98
CA CYS A 518 -32.29 12.41 3.12
C CYS A 518 -32.20 13.74 3.87
N HIS A 519 -31.31 13.79 4.85
CA HIS A 519 -31.01 15.02 5.58
C HIS A 519 -29.81 15.73 4.95
N PHE A 520 -28.79 14.94 4.60
CA PHE A 520 -27.63 15.38 3.85
C PHE A 520 -27.43 14.49 2.64
N LEU A 521 -26.79 15.04 1.61
CA LEU A 521 -26.48 14.33 0.38
C LEU A 521 -25.10 14.75 -0.13
N LEU A 522 -24.29 13.76 -0.50
CA LEU A 522 -23.01 13.95 -1.18
C LEU A 522 -23.20 13.82 -2.69
N ASP A 523 -22.79 14.83 -3.45
CA ASP A 523 -22.93 14.84 -4.91
C ASP A 523 -21.75 15.51 -5.62
N LEU A 524 -21.43 15.04 -6.82
CA LEU A 524 -20.45 15.64 -7.71
C LEU A 524 -21.16 16.30 -8.90
N ASP A 525 -21.03 17.63 -9.02
CA ASP A 525 -21.50 18.38 -10.18
C ASP A 525 -20.37 18.62 -11.20
N ILE A 526 -20.41 17.88 -12.30
CA ILE A 526 -19.57 18.07 -13.51
C ILE A 526 -20.42 18.45 -14.75
N GLY A 527 -21.72 18.74 -14.55
CA GLY A 527 -22.68 19.06 -15.60
C GLY A 527 -23.18 17.88 -16.43
N THR A 528 -22.92 16.63 -16.03
CA THR A 528 -23.52 15.43 -16.64
C THR A 528 -24.70 14.97 -15.80
N GLU A 529 -25.84 14.74 -16.43
CA GLU A 529 -27.09 14.37 -15.77
C GLU A 529 -27.73 13.19 -16.51
N THR A 530 -28.26 12.23 -15.76
CA THR A 530 -29.12 11.17 -16.29
C THR A 530 -30.43 11.15 -15.51
N ALA A 531 -31.38 10.32 -15.94
CA ALA A 531 -32.65 10.16 -15.22
C ALA A 531 -32.45 9.62 -13.79
N LEU A 532 -31.41 8.80 -13.55
CA LEU A 532 -31.09 8.23 -12.23
C LEU A 532 -30.03 9.03 -11.47
N GLU A 533 -29.27 9.87 -12.17
CA GLU A 533 -28.21 10.70 -11.58
C GLU A 533 -28.45 12.19 -11.93
N PRO A 534 -29.55 12.79 -11.42
CA PRO A 534 -29.81 14.21 -11.62
C PRO A 534 -28.75 15.05 -10.89
N ASN A 535 -28.61 16.30 -11.30
CA ASN A 535 -27.78 17.24 -10.58
C ASN A 535 -28.52 17.76 -9.35
N TYR A 536 -28.23 17.15 -8.20
CA TYR A 536 -28.90 17.47 -6.95
C TYR A 536 -28.61 18.90 -6.47
N SER A 537 -27.45 19.45 -6.84
CA SER A 537 -27.09 20.83 -6.46
C SER A 537 -27.95 21.90 -7.15
N ARG A 538 -28.56 21.57 -8.30
CA ARG A 538 -29.50 22.47 -9.02
C ARG A 538 -30.92 22.42 -8.49
N LEU A 539 -31.26 21.41 -7.67
CA LEU A 539 -32.58 21.25 -7.06
C LEU A 539 -32.73 22.16 -5.82
N SER A 540 -32.65 23.47 -6.03
CA SER A 540 -32.69 24.49 -4.95
C SER A 540 -33.97 24.45 -4.10
N ASN A 541 -35.06 23.92 -4.65
CA ASN A 541 -36.31 23.70 -3.92
C ASN A 541 -36.18 22.59 -2.86
N HIS A 542 -35.28 21.62 -3.06
CA HIS A 542 -35.09 20.48 -2.18
C HIS A 542 -33.83 20.59 -1.32
N PHE A 543 -32.74 21.09 -1.89
CA PHE A 543 -31.43 21.11 -1.25
C PHE A 543 -30.77 22.48 -1.28
N THR A 544 -29.96 22.74 -0.27
CA THR A 544 -29.04 23.88 -0.16
C THR A 544 -27.61 23.38 -0.08
N ILE A 545 -26.68 24.10 -0.73
CA ILE A 545 -25.26 23.76 -0.69
C ILE A 545 -24.68 24.27 0.63
N VAL A 546 -24.18 23.36 1.46
CA VAL A 546 -23.48 23.68 2.71
C VAL A 546 -22.01 24.00 2.43
N LYS A 547 -21.37 23.14 1.63
CA LYS A 547 -19.96 23.25 1.29
C LYS A 547 -19.70 22.69 -0.09
N SER A 548 -18.79 23.32 -0.83
CA SER A 548 -18.24 22.83 -2.09
C SER A 548 -16.72 22.78 -2.04
N SER A 549 -16.14 21.72 -2.61
CA SER A 549 -14.72 21.62 -2.91
C SER A 549 -14.51 21.25 -4.38
N ARG A 550 -13.35 21.57 -4.94
CA ARG A 550 -13.06 21.33 -6.36
C ARG A 550 -12.66 19.88 -6.57
N PHE A 551 -13.23 19.27 -7.60
CA PHE A 551 -12.92 17.91 -8.00
C PHE A 551 -12.61 17.85 -9.50
N LEU A 552 -11.57 17.13 -9.88
CA LEU A 552 -11.10 17.09 -11.27
C LEU A 552 -12.06 16.31 -12.18
N ASP A 553 -12.57 16.96 -13.23
CA ASP A 553 -13.29 16.26 -14.30
C ASP A 553 -12.27 15.64 -15.26
N ALA A 554 -12.04 14.35 -15.09
CA ALA A 554 -11.08 13.62 -15.90
C ALA A 554 -11.42 13.67 -17.40
N SER A 555 -12.71 13.62 -17.77
CA SER A 555 -13.16 13.52 -19.17
C SER A 555 -12.84 14.77 -19.97
N LYS A 556 -12.93 15.95 -19.34
CA LYS A 556 -12.68 17.27 -19.95
C LYS A 556 -11.29 17.84 -19.67
N SER A 557 -10.41 17.05 -19.07
CA SER A 557 -9.06 17.47 -18.69
C SER A 557 -7.99 16.81 -19.55
N HIS A 558 -6.96 17.58 -19.91
CA HIS A 558 -5.86 17.05 -20.72
C HIS A 558 -5.10 15.92 -19.97
N PRO A 559 -4.89 14.74 -20.59
CA PRO A 559 -4.31 13.57 -19.91
C PRO A 559 -2.99 13.82 -19.19
N LEU A 560 -2.07 14.60 -19.80
CA LEU A 560 -0.78 14.92 -19.19
C LEU A 560 -0.91 15.80 -17.93
N PHE A 561 -1.74 16.86 -17.98
CA PHE A 561 -1.85 17.84 -16.91
C PHE A 561 -2.71 17.37 -15.73
N ARG A 562 -3.62 16.40 -15.97
CA ARG A 562 -4.31 15.66 -14.91
C ARG A 562 -3.45 14.56 -14.29
N ALA A 563 -2.48 14.04 -15.05
CA ALA A 563 -1.53 13.04 -14.57
C ALA A 563 -0.43 13.68 -13.71
N PHE A 564 0.16 14.79 -14.18
CA PHE A 564 1.27 15.49 -13.55
C PHE A 564 0.92 16.96 -13.34
N TYR A 565 1.00 17.41 -12.08
CA TYR A 565 0.74 18.79 -11.72
C TYR A 565 1.95 19.68 -12.03
N ILE A 566 1.72 20.71 -12.83
CA ILE A 566 2.69 21.76 -13.14
C ILE A 566 2.14 23.06 -12.54
N PRO A 567 2.82 23.66 -11.55
CA PRO A 567 2.38 24.91 -10.92
C PRO A 567 2.05 25.99 -11.96
N PHE A 568 0.94 26.68 -11.77
CA PHE A 568 0.45 27.79 -12.63
C PHE A 568 0.05 27.41 -14.07
N VAL A 569 0.33 26.18 -14.52
CA VAL A 569 0.04 25.71 -15.88
C VAL A 569 -1.13 24.73 -15.89
N SER A 570 -1.13 23.72 -15.00
CA SER A 570 -2.13 22.64 -15.04
C SER A 570 -3.57 23.16 -14.94
N HIS A 571 -3.82 24.24 -14.20
CA HIS A 571 -5.17 24.82 -14.05
C HIS A 571 -5.76 25.33 -15.38
N LYS A 572 -4.92 25.71 -16.36
CA LYS A 572 -5.37 26.14 -17.69
C LYS A 572 -5.85 24.99 -18.58
N PHE A 573 -5.41 23.75 -18.30
CA PHE A 573 -5.67 22.56 -19.12
C PHE A 573 -6.53 21.51 -18.41
N CYS A 574 -6.92 21.78 -17.16
CA CYS A 574 -7.73 20.89 -16.33
C CYS A 574 -9.04 21.57 -15.97
N THR A 575 -10.13 20.84 -16.16
CA THR A 575 -11.48 21.27 -15.81
C THR A 575 -11.87 20.66 -14.47
N TYR A 576 -12.54 21.44 -13.62
CA TYR A 576 -12.96 20.99 -12.28
C TYR A 576 -14.47 21.14 -12.13
N GLY A 577 -15.11 20.12 -11.57
CA GLY A 577 -16.47 20.17 -11.04
C GLY A 577 -16.50 20.53 -9.55
N SER A 578 -17.71 20.62 -9.01
CA SER A 578 -17.96 20.92 -7.60
C SER A 578 -18.41 19.66 -6.87
N TYR A 579 -17.62 19.22 -5.90
CA TYR A 579 -17.99 18.16 -4.95
C TYR A 579 -18.71 18.81 -3.77
N ASN A 580 -19.98 18.50 -3.60
CA ASN A 580 -20.90 19.27 -2.77
C ASN A 580 -21.42 18.44 -1.61
N LEU A 581 -21.43 19.06 -0.42
CA LEU A 581 -22.30 18.66 0.68
C LEU A 581 -23.60 19.45 0.58
N LEU A 582 -24.69 18.72 0.36
CA LEU A 582 -26.02 19.27 0.24
C LEU A 582 -26.81 18.98 1.51
N GLN A 583 -27.61 19.93 1.96
CA GLN A 583 -28.54 19.81 3.07
C GLN A 583 -29.98 19.93 2.57
N SER A 584 -30.86 19.07 3.05
CA SER A 584 -32.29 19.13 2.76
C SER A 584 -32.93 20.38 3.37
N ASN A 585 -33.70 21.11 2.57
CA ASN A 585 -34.42 22.31 3.01
C ASN A 585 -35.49 22.01 4.08
N LYS A 586 -35.95 20.76 4.16
CA LYS A 586 -36.90 20.29 5.19
C LYS A 586 -36.23 20.16 6.55
N PHE A 587 -34.91 19.99 6.59
CA PHE A 587 -34.13 19.84 7.82
C PHE A 587 -33.46 21.16 8.20
N LYS A 588 -33.74 21.68 9.40
CA LYS A 588 -33.19 22.96 9.87
C LYS A 588 -32.13 22.73 10.95
N LEU A 589 -30.95 23.30 10.75
CA LEU A 589 -29.87 23.34 11.75
C LEU A 589 -30.24 24.25 12.93
N LEU A 590 -29.67 23.96 14.10
CA LEU A 590 -29.95 24.68 15.35
C LEU A 590 -29.53 26.16 15.29
N PHE A 591 -28.45 26.50 14.58
CA PHE A 591 -27.93 27.87 14.48
C PHE A 591 -28.87 28.85 13.77
N LEU A 592 -29.75 28.37 12.88
CA LEU A 592 -30.77 29.22 12.23
C LEU A 592 -31.85 29.71 13.21
N LYS A 593 -32.03 29.06 14.37
CA LYS A 593 -32.93 29.56 15.43
C LYS A 593 -32.33 30.77 16.16
N GLN A 594 -31.03 30.78 16.44
CA GLN A 594 -30.39 31.85 17.22
C GLN A 594 -30.26 33.18 16.46
N LYS A 595 -30.13 33.15 15.13
CA LYS A 595 -30.09 34.39 14.34
C LYS A 595 -31.47 35.04 14.25
N ASN A 596 -32.54 34.25 14.22
CA ASN A 596 -33.92 34.75 14.20
C ASN A 596 -34.42 35.19 15.58
N SER A 597 -33.86 34.67 16.68
CA SER A 597 -34.23 35.10 18.05
C SER A 597 -33.49 36.34 18.53
N LYS A 598 -32.44 36.79 17.84
CA LYS A 598 -31.73 38.07 18.11
C LYS A 598 -32.26 39.23 17.27
N LEU A 599 -33.23 38.98 16.39
CA LEU A 599 -33.89 39.95 15.52
C LEU A 599 -35.39 40.09 15.84
N SER A 600 -35.87 39.44 16.91
CA SER A 600 -37.24 39.54 17.43
C SER A 600 -37.30 40.37 18.70
#